data_AF-A0A4Z1ID47-F1
#
_entry.id   AF-A0A4Z1ID47-F1
#
_cell.length_a   1.000
_cell.length_b   1.000
_cell.length_c   1.000
_cell.angle_alpha   90.00
_cell.angle_beta   90.00
_cell.angle_gamma   90.00
#
_symmetry.space_group_name_H-M   'P 1'
#
loop_
_entity.id
_entity.type
_entity.pdbx_description
1 polymer ?
#
loop_
_entity_poly.entity_id
_entity_poly.type
_entity_poly.pdbx_seq_one_letter_code
_entity_poly.pdbx_strand_id
1 'polypeptide(L)'
;MNPPNDLDTASLALQVMPPGNDTITSILDNMLEYLNPDGIPYVLNPKHFPHDKKSLKTRANHYILQVYYDRTRPRIDPISCLSVLTTFHKYQRGDQLPKARDWIRDILLHRAYLHGSYYYRSAEWFFFWVYRFIKHSTYDPSIQEQFTSLLKQRIQERIGMPGDALALAMRLSVCGFVGVRNYQDMQRLRELQGEDGGGWGVGKRVFV
;
A
#
# COMPACT_ATOMS: atom_id res chain seq x y z
N MET A 1 -3.28 -24.30 -4.76
CA MET A 1 -2.01 -23.58 -4.56
C MET A 1 -2.26 -22.64 -3.39
N ASN A 2 -1.55 -22.77 -2.27
CA ASN A 2 -1.71 -21.85 -1.14
C ASN A 2 -0.91 -20.58 -1.47
N PRO A 3 -1.55 -19.46 -1.85
CA PRO A 3 -0.82 -18.20 -1.97
C PRO A 3 -0.18 -17.86 -0.61
N PRO A 4 0.92 -17.09 -0.61
CA PRO A 4 1.70 -16.73 0.59
C PRO A 4 0.83 -16.30 1.78
N ASN A 5 1.36 -16.54 2.99
CA ASN A 5 0.64 -16.55 4.28
C ASN A 5 0.02 -15.19 4.73
N ASP A 6 -0.07 -14.18 3.86
CA ASP A 6 -0.70 -12.87 4.08
C ASP A 6 -1.49 -12.36 2.86
N LEU A 7 -2.46 -11.47 3.12
CA LEU A 7 -3.43 -11.00 2.13
C LEU A 7 -2.83 -10.10 1.04
N ASP A 8 -1.77 -9.35 1.36
CA ASP A 8 -1.14 -8.42 0.44
C ASP A 8 -0.40 -9.15 -0.68
N THR A 9 0.35 -10.19 -0.32
CA THR A 9 1.09 -10.97 -1.30
C THR A 9 0.15 -11.74 -2.24
N ALA A 10 -0.96 -12.29 -1.71
CA ALA A 10 -2.02 -12.89 -2.53
C ALA A 10 -2.69 -11.87 -3.47
N SER A 11 -2.98 -10.67 -2.96
CA SER A 11 -3.57 -9.55 -3.72
C SER A 11 -2.70 -9.15 -4.91
N LEU A 12 -1.39 -8.96 -4.69
CA LEU A 12 -0.44 -8.64 -5.75
C LEU A 12 -0.38 -9.71 -6.83
N ALA A 13 -0.36 -10.99 -6.45
CA ALA A 13 -0.35 -12.10 -7.40
C ALA A 13 -1.61 -12.10 -8.29
N LEU A 14 -2.80 -11.95 -7.69
CA LEU A 14 -4.06 -11.85 -8.43
C LEU A 14 -4.12 -10.63 -9.35
N GLN A 15 -3.54 -9.49 -8.93
CA GLN A 15 -3.47 -8.30 -9.76
C GLN A 15 -2.64 -8.48 -11.03
N VAL A 16 -1.63 -9.36 -11.04
CA VAL A 16 -0.71 -9.54 -12.19
C VAL A 16 -1.05 -10.79 -13.01
N MET A 17 -1.29 -11.94 -12.37
CA MET A 17 -1.51 -13.23 -13.03
C MET A 17 -2.81 -13.87 -12.52
N PRO A 18 -3.99 -13.45 -13.04
CA PRO A 18 -5.27 -13.98 -12.59
C PRO A 18 -5.40 -15.48 -12.92
N PRO A 19 -5.72 -16.35 -11.94
CA PRO A 19 -6.09 -17.73 -12.22
C PRO A 19 -7.51 -17.81 -12.80
N GLY A 20 -8.04 -19.02 -13.00
CA GLY A 20 -9.43 -19.21 -13.42
C GLY A 20 -10.44 -18.59 -12.44
N ASN A 21 -11.62 -18.23 -12.94
CA ASN A 21 -12.64 -17.48 -12.18
C ASN A 21 -13.05 -18.17 -10.87
N ASP A 22 -13.23 -19.49 -10.86
CA ASP A 22 -13.59 -20.23 -9.65
C ASP A 22 -12.50 -20.11 -8.57
N THR A 23 -11.24 -20.15 -8.98
CA THR A 23 -10.09 -19.95 -8.10
C THR A 23 -10.05 -18.51 -7.58
N ILE A 24 -10.33 -17.52 -8.43
CA ILE A 24 -10.43 -16.12 -7.99
C ILE A 24 -11.51 -15.97 -6.93
N THR A 25 -12.73 -16.45 -7.21
CA THR A 25 -13.86 -16.38 -6.29
C THR A 25 -13.52 -17.02 -4.95
N SER A 26 -12.99 -18.25 -4.98
CA SER A 26 -12.58 -18.96 -3.76
C SER A 26 -11.51 -18.21 -2.97
N ILE A 27 -10.50 -17.64 -3.63
CA ILE A 27 -9.47 -16.87 -2.93
C ILE A 27 -10.07 -15.61 -2.30
N LEU A 28 -10.90 -14.85 -3.03
CA LEU A 28 -11.52 -13.64 -2.49
C LEU A 28 -12.47 -13.94 -1.33
N ASP A 29 -13.22 -15.04 -1.39
CA ASP A 29 -14.07 -15.50 -0.27
C ASP A 29 -13.22 -15.81 0.96
N ASN A 30 -12.13 -16.56 0.79
CA ASN A 30 -11.20 -16.88 1.88
C ASN A 30 -10.56 -15.60 2.48
N MET A 31 -10.29 -14.58 1.66
CA MET A 31 -9.72 -13.32 2.15
C MET A 31 -10.66 -12.57 3.11
N LEU A 32 -11.99 -12.71 2.94
CA LEU A 32 -12.97 -12.08 3.84
C LEU A 32 -12.95 -12.67 5.26
N GLU A 33 -12.46 -13.89 5.44
CA GLU A 33 -12.29 -14.51 6.76
C GLU A 33 -11.18 -13.85 7.60
N TYR A 34 -10.39 -12.98 6.98
CA TYR A 34 -9.23 -12.30 7.60
C TYR A 34 -9.47 -10.80 7.81
N LEU A 35 -10.73 -10.39 7.95
CA LEU A 35 -11.10 -9.04 8.38
C LEU A 35 -11.18 -8.96 9.91
N ASN A 36 -10.80 -7.82 10.46
CA ASN A 36 -11.07 -7.51 11.87
C ASN A 36 -12.57 -7.15 12.08
N PRO A 37 -13.04 -6.96 13.33
CA PRO A 37 -14.43 -6.55 13.59
C PRO A 37 -14.86 -5.22 12.93
N ASP A 38 -13.89 -4.35 12.64
CA ASP A 38 -14.09 -3.10 11.92
C ASP A 38 -14.08 -3.28 10.39
N GLY A 39 -14.01 -4.51 9.89
CA GLY A 39 -14.01 -4.81 8.46
C GLY A 39 -12.70 -4.47 7.74
N ILE A 40 -11.60 -4.32 8.48
CA ILE A 40 -10.27 -3.99 7.95
C ILE A 40 -9.43 -5.27 7.80
N PRO A 41 -8.78 -5.51 6.65
CA PRO A 41 -7.90 -6.67 6.45
C PRO A 41 -6.71 -6.68 7.42
N TYR A 42 -6.42 -7.84 8.02
CA TYR A 42 -5.19 -8.04 8.77
C TYR A 42 -3.96 -8.16 7.85
N VAL A 43 -2.82 -7.62 8.29
CA VAL A 43 -1.53 -7.81 7.62
C VAL A 43 -1.00 -9.23 7.79
N LEU A 44 -1.22 -9.83 8.96
CA LEU A 44 -0.81 -11.20 9.26
C LEU A 44 -1.93 -11.92 10.01
N ASN A 45 -2.16 -13.19 9.66
CA ASN A 45 -3.22 -14.00 10.22
C ASN A 45 -3.05 -14.23 11.75
N PRO A 46 -4.05 -13.82 12.58
CA PRO A 46 -4.07 -14.03 14.03
C PRO A 46 -3.86 -15.49 14.51
N LYS A 47 -4.15 -16.49 13.67
CA LYS A 47 -4.00 -17.93 13.97
C LYS A 47 -2.56 -18.44 13.82
N HIS A 48 -1.69 -17.73 13.11
CA HIS A 48 -0.27 -18.11 12.95
C HIS A 48 0.64 -17.54 14.04
N PHE A 49 0.07 -16.85 15.04
CA PHE A 49 0.85 -16.36 16.16
C PHE A 49 1.04 -17.48 17.18
N PRO A 50 2.27 -17.68 17.69
CA PRO A 50 2.51 -18.69 18.73
C PRO A 50 1.63 -18.38 19.95
N HIS A 51 0.72 -19.31 20.27
CA HIS A 51 -0.17 -19.21 21.43
C HIS A 51 0.60 -19.32 22.76
N ASP A 52 1.84 -19.85 22.73
CA ASP A 52 2.59 -20.23 23.91
C ASP A 52 3.63 -19.18 24.35
N LYS A 53 3.60 -18.80 25.63
CA LYS A 53 4.55 -17.87 26.26
C LYS A 53 5.99 -18.40 26.25
N LYS A 54 6.20 -19.70 26.02
CA LYS A 54 7.53 -20.34 26.02
C LYS A 54 8.38 -20.00 24.78
N SER A 55 7.80 -19.73 23.61
CA SER A 55 8.58 -19.44 22.38
C SER A 55 9.21 -18.03 22.39
N LEU A 56 8.67 -17.13 23.22
CA LEU A 56 9.17 -15.76 23.41
C LEU A 56 10.45 -15.69 24.27
N LYS A 57 10.82 -16.76 24.99
CA LYS A 57 11.97 -16.75 25.90
C LYS A 57 13.33 -16.96 25.23
N THR A 58 13.40 -17.41 23.98
CA THR A 58 14.67 -17.88 23.38
C THR A 58 15.34 -16.89 22.41
N ARG A 59 14.90 -15.63 22.32
CA ARG A 59 15.59 -14.60 21.50
C ARG A 59 15.68 -13.28 22.24
N ALA A 60 16.44 -13.28 23.33
CA ALA A 60 16.64 -12.17 24.27
C ALA A 60 17.41 -10.94 23.73
N ASN A 61 17.47 -10.70 22.41
CA ASN A 61 18.24 -9.57 21.83
C ASN A 61 17.46 -8.69 20.84
N HIS A 62 16.13 -8.72 20.82
CA HIS A 62 15.36 -7.75 20.05
C HIS A 62 14.18 -7.22 20.85
N TYR A 63 14.39 -6.10 21.54
CA TYR A 63 13.32 -5.27 22.10
C TYR A 63 12.26 -4.87 21.05
N ILE A 64 12.58 -5.00 19.75
CA ILE A 64 11.67 -4.79 18.62
C ILE A 64 10.62 -5.92 18.49
N LEU A 65 10.93 -7.16 18.91
CA LEU A 65 9.98 -8.29 18.82
C LEU A 65 8.86 -8.20 19.85
N GLN A 66 9.13 -7.64 21.03
CA GLN A 66 8.13 -7.56 22.11
C GLN A 66 6.99 -6.58 21.78
N VAL A 67 7.27 -5.56 20.96
CA VAL A 67 6.27 -4.62 20.41
C VAL A 67 5.43 -5.28 19.30
N TYR A 68 6.01 -6.24 18.58
CA TYR A 68 5.38 -6.98 17.47
C TYR A 68 4.30 -7.98 17.92
N TYR A 69 4.47 -8.54 19.12
CA TYR A 69 3.54 -9.52 19.72
C TYR A 69 2.58 -8.89 20.72
N ASP A 70 2.46 -7.56 20.74
CA ASP A 70 1.39 -6.89 21.46
C ASP A 70 0.03 -7.33 20.87
N ARG A 71 -0.78 -7.99 21.71
CA ARG A 71 -2.10 -8.50 21.33
C ARG A 71 -3.15 -7.40 21.24
N THR A 72 -2.84 -6.21 21.74
CA THR A 72 -3.75 -5.06 21.80
C THR A 72 -3.63 -4.13 20.59
N ARG A 73 -2.56 -4.27 19.79
CA ARG A 73 -2.40 -3.46 18.57
C ARG A 73 -3.12 -4.11 17.39
N PRO A 74 -4.08 -3.43 16.75
CA PRO A 74 -4.65 -3.92 15.50
C PRO A 74 -3.55 -4.00 14.45
N ARG A 75 -3.29 -5.21 13.95
CA ARG A 75 -2.26 -5.51 12.94
C ARG A 75 -2.78 -5.18 11.55
N ILE A 76 -3.12 -3.91 11.37
CA ILE A 76 -3.65 -3.36 10.13
C ILE A 76 -2.62 -2.41 9.53
N ASP A 77 -2.55 -2.38 8.21
CA ASP A 77 -1.67 -1.50 7.46
C ASP A 77 -2.47 -0.90 6.29
N PRO A 78 -2.40 0.42 6.09
CA PRO A 78 -3.18 1.08 5.04
C PRO A 78 -2.78 0.67 3.63
N ILE A 79 -1.50 0.33 3.40
CA ILE A 79 -1.01 -0.12 2.09
C ILE A 79 -1.49 -1.54 1.81
N SER A 80 -1.34 -2.46 2.78
CA SER A 80 -1.87 -3.81 2.65
C SER A 80 -3.39 -3.80 2.45
N CYS A 81 -4.12 -2.95 3.17
CA CYS A 81 -5.56 -2.76 2.98
C CYS A 81 -5.90 -2.21 1.57
N LEU A 82 -5.15 -1.23 1.08
CA LEU A 82 -5.29 -0.70 -0.28
C LEU A 82 -5.03 -1.77 -1.35
N SER A 83 -4.07 -2.67 -1.13
CA SER A 83 -3.77 -3.79 -2.03
C SER A 83 -4.93 -4.78 -2.11
N VAL A 84 -5.53 -5.12 -0.96
CA VAL A 84 -6.75 -5.94 -0.90
C VAL A 84 -7.92 -5.25 -1.58
N LEU A 85 -8.20 -3.98 -1.25
CA LEU A 85 -9.26 -3.19 -1.90
C LEU A 85 -9.08 -3.12 -3.42
N THR A 86 -7.86 -2.84 -3.88
CA THR A 86 -7.53 -2.79 -5.31
C THR A 86 -7.87 -4.11 -6.00
N THR A 87 -7.54 -5.24 -5.36
CA THR A 87 -7.84 -6.57 -5.88
C THR A 87 -9.35 -6.83 -5.93
N PHE A 88 -10.08 -6.53 -4.85
CA PHE A 88 -11.53 -6.70 -4.83
C PHE A 88 -12.22 -5.83 -5.89
N HIS A 89 -11.78 -4.59 -6.07
CA HIS A 89 -12.33 -3.72 -7.12
C HIS A 89 -11.96 -4.22 -8.52
N LYS A 90 -10.74 -4.71 -8.76
CA LYS A 90 -10.34 -5.33 -10.03
C LYS A 90 -11.31 -6.43 -10.47
N TYR A 91 -11.85 -7.20 -9.52
CA TYR A 91 -12.81 -8.28 -9.78
C TYR A 91 -14.27 -7.90 -9.49
N GLN A 92 -14.59 -6.61 -9.44
CA GLN A 92 -15.96 -6.09 -9.24
C GLN A 92 -16.65 -6.60 -7.97
N ARG A 93 -15.87 -6.83 -6.90
CA ARG A 93 -16.35 -7.23 -5.58
C ARG A 93 -16.06 -6.18 -4.50
N GLY A 94 -15.77 -4.94 -4.90
CA GLY A 94 -15.39 -3.85 -4.00
C GLY A 94 -16.40 -3.55 -2.89
N ASP A 95 -17.69 -3.71 -3.19
CA ASP A 95 -18.81 -3.46 -2.27
C ASP A 95 -18.80 -4.33 -1.01
N GLN A 96 -17.99 -5.40 -0.99
CA GLN A 96 -17.85 -6.30 0.16
C GLN A 96 -16.92 -5.74 1.23
N LEU A 97 -16.20 -4.65 0.95
CA LEU A 97 -15.23 -4.03 1.84
C LEU A 97 -15.53 -2.54 2.13
N PRO A 98 -16.77 -2.14 2.46
CA PRO A 98 -17.14 -0.73 2.58
C PRO A 98 -16.43 -0.03 3.75
N LYS A 99 -16.26 -0.72 4.88
CA LYS A 99 -15.56 -0.16 6.04
C LYS A 99 -14.06 0.06 5.78
N ALA A 100 -13.42 -0.86 5.06
CA ALA A 100 -12.03 -0.71 4.63
C ALA A 100 -11.87 0.48 3.68
N ARG A 101 -12.78 0.64 2.72
CA ARG A 101 -12.80 1.81 1.82
C ARG A 101 -12.92 3.11 2.62
N ASP A 102 -13.87 3.19 3.55
CA ASP A 102 -14.10 4.39 4.35
C ASP A 102 -12.89 4.70 5.25
N TRP A 103 -12.23 3.67 5.80
CA TRP A 103 -10.99 3.84 6.56
C TRP A 103 -9.85 4.43 5.72
N ILE A 104 -9.64 3.94 4.48
CA ILE A 104 -8.64 4.52 3.57
C ILE A 104 -8.98 5.97 3.20
N ARG A 105 -10.27 6.27 2.96
CA ARG A 105 -10.73 7.64 2.71
C ARG A 105 -10.37 8.54 3.89
N ASP A 106 -10.63 8.11 5.12
CA ASP A 106 -10.38 8.89 6.33
C ASP A 106 -8.88 9.10 6.55
N ILE A 107 -8.04 8.10 6.28
CA ILE A 107 -6.57 8.26 6.29
C ILE A 107 -6.12 9.33 5.29
N LEU A 108 -6.65 9.30 4.07
CA LEU A 108 -6.34 10.28 3.03
C LEU A 108 -6.82 11.69 3.44
N LEU A 109 -8.05 11.79 3.96
CA LEU A 109 -8.68 13.03 4.38
C LEU A 109 -7.92 13.70 5.53
N HIS A 110 -7.53 12.92 6.55
CA HIS A 110 -6.89 13.40 7.77
C HIS A 110 -5.36 13.37 7.74
N ARG A 111 -4.75 13.01 6.60
CA ARG A 111 -3.28 12.97 6.41
C ARG A 111 -2.56 11.98 7.33
N ALA A 112 -3.24 10.92 7.76
CA ALA A 112 -2.66 9.92 8.66
C ALA A 112 -1.53 9.08 7.99
N TYR A 113 -1.34 9.22 6.68
CA TYR A 113 -0.27 8.60 5.90
C TYR A 113 1.10 9.31 6.00
N LEU A 114 1.18 10.51 6.59
CA LEU A 114 2.37 11.38 6.45
C LEU A 114 3.68 10.75 6.89
N HIS A 115 3.63 9.89 7.91
CA HIS A 115 4.80 9.22 8.47
C HIS A 115 5.04 7.81 7.89
N GLY A 116 4.30 7.45 6.84
CA GLY A 116 4.29 6.11 6.30
C GLY A 116 3.71 5.08 7.29
N SER A 117 4.02 3.83 7.03
CA SER A 117 3.72 2.69 7.88
C SER A 117 4.98 1.90 8.22
N TYR A 118 4.83 0.80 8.97
CA TYR A 118 5.95 -0.04 9.37
C TYR A 118 6.77 -0.56 8.18
N TYR A 119 6.08 -1.07 7.15
CA TYR A 119 6.71 -1.62 5.96
C TYR A 119 7.01 -0.55 4.89
N TYR A 120 6.23 0.53 4.86
CA TYR A 120 6.26 1.53 3.80
C TYR A 120 6.56 2.92 4.38
N ARG A 121 7.85 3.28 4.40
CA ARG A 121 8.37 4.38 5.23
C ARG A 121 8.07 5.81 4.73
N SER A 122 7.23 5.98 3.71
CA SER A 122 6.92 7.30 3.17
C SER A 122 5.47 7.44 2.72
N ALA A 123 4.97 8.67 2.71
CA ALA A 123 3.63 9.01 2.24
C ALA A 123 3.42 8.63 0.77
N GLU A 124 4.48 8.63 -0.03
CA GLU A 124 4.43 8.37 -1.46
C GLU A 124 3.97 6.94 -1.78
N TRP A 125 4.28 5.96 -0.91
CA TRP A 125 3.71 4.62 -1.02
C TRP A 125 2.20 4.62 -0.91
N PHE A 126 1.65 5.39 0.03
CA PHE A 126 0.21 5.48 0.23
C PHE A 126 -0.47 6.09 -0.99
N PHE A 127 0.03 7.21 -1.51
CA PHE A 127 -0.53 7.81 -2.71
C PHE A 127 -0.44 6.91 -3.94
N PHE A 128 0.68 6.21 -4.11
CA PHE A 128 0.85 5.29 -5.22
C PHE A 128 -0.21 4.19 -5.21
N TRP A 129 -0.51 3.65 -4.03
CA TRP A 129 -1.54 2.63 -3.86
C TRP A 129 -2.97 3.17 -3.94
N VAL A 130 -3.24 4.38 -3.44
CA VAL A 130 -4.55 5.04 -3.64
C VAL A 130 -4.81 5.25 -5.13
N TYR A 131 -3.82 5.72 -5.90
CA TYR A 131 -3.93 5.84 -7.36
C TYR A 131 -4.32 4.50 -8.01
N ARG A 132 -3.61 3.41 -7.67
CA ARG A 132 -3.91 2.07 -8.21
C ARG A 132 -5.32 1.61 -7.87
N PHE A 133 -5.76 1.85 -6.63
CA PHE A 133 -7.11 1.57 -6.17
C PHE A 133 -8.16 2.30 -7.02
N ILE A 134 -8.00 3.62 -7.23
CA ILE A 134 -8.91 4.40 -8.08
C ILE A 134 -8.93 3.85 -9.52
N LYS A 135 -7.75 3.52 -10.08
CA LYS A 135 -7.62 2.98 -11.43
C LYS A 135 -8.38 1.66 -11.64
N HIS A 136 -8.55 0.85 -10.60
CA HIS A 136 -9.31 -0.40 -10.66
C HIS A 136 -10.78 -0.26 -10.24
N SER A 137 -11.20 0.95 -9.82
CA SER A 137 -12.55 1.24 -9.33
C SER A 137 -13.35 2.11 -10.30
N THR A 138 -13.11 2.00 -11.61
CA THR A 138 -13.69 2.89 -12.64
C THR A 138 -15.21 2.75 -12.78
N TYR A 139 -15.78 1.62 -12.34
CA TYR A 139 -17.21 1.35 -12.37
C TYR A 139 -17.97 2.01 -11.20
N ASP A 140 -17.27 2.56 -10.19
CA ASP A 140 -17.86 3.25 -9.05
C ASP A 140 -17.60 4.76 -9.17
N PRO A 141 -18.59 5.55 -9.65
CA PRO A 141 -18.44 7.00 -9.81
C PRO A 141 -18.17 7.73 -8.50
N SER A 142 -18.71 7.23 -7.38
CA SER A 142 -18.52 7.82 -6.06
C SER A 142 -17.05 7.70 -5.63
N ILE A 143 -16.42 6.55 -5.86
CA ILE A 143 -14.97 6.41 -5.62
C ILE A 143 -14.18 7.32 -6.56
N GLN A 144 -14.53 7.35 -7.85
CA GLN A 144 -13.82 8.19 -8.82
C GLN A 144 -13.81 9.66 -8.40
N GLU A 145 -14.95 10.21 -8.03
CA GLU A 145 -15.07 11.62 -7.66
C GLU A 145 -14.39 11.93 -6.33
N GLN A 146 -14.74 11.20 -5.27
CA GLN A 146 -14.29 11.51 -3.91
C GLN A 146 -12.79 11.26 -3.72
N PHE A 147 -12.28 10.11 -4.18
CA PHE A 147 -10.87 9.80 -3.96
C PHE A 147 -9.96 10.58 -4.91
N THR A 148 -10.34 10.81 -6.16
CA THR A 148 -9.49 11.57 -7.10
C THR A 148 -9.35 13.02 -6.67
N SER A 149 -10.45 13.65 -6.25
CA SER A 149 -10.41 15.03 -5.75
C SER A 149 -9.54 15.17 -4.50
N LEU A 150 -9.70 14.27 -3.51
CA LEU A 150 -8.87 14.25 -2.32
C LEU A 150 -7.39 13.94 -2.64
N LEU A 151 -7.12 12.91 -3.44
CA LEU A 151 -5.76 12.52 -3.83
C LEU A 151 -5.05 13.68 -4.52
N LYS A 152 -5.75 14.41 -5.41
CA LYS A 152 -5.23 15.59 -6.08
C LYS A 152 -4.78 16.67 -5.10
N GLN A 153 -5.63 17.01 -4.13
CA GLN A 153 -5.26 17.99 -3.11
C GLN A 153 -4.04 17.52 -2.30
N ARG A 154 -4.05 16.26 -1.86
CA ARG A 154 -2.99 15.73 -0.99
C ARG A 154 -1.64 15.56 -1.70
N ILE A 155 -1.63 15.16 -2.97
CA ILE A 155 -0.36 15.01 -3.71
C ILE A 155 0.27 16.37 -4.01
N GLN A 156 -0.53 17.42 -4.23
CA GLN A 156 -0.03 18.78 -4.42
C GLN A 156 0.73 19.30 -3.21
N GLU A 157 0.29 18.98 -1.99
CA GLU A 157 0.99 19.32 -0.73
C GLU A 157 2.37 18.67 -0.61
N ARG A 158 2.65 17.64 -1.42
CA ARG A 158 3.91 16.89 -1.38
C ARG A 158 4.90 17.30 -2.45
N ILE A 159 4.49 18.07 -3.45
CA ILE A 159 5.39 18.52 -4.52
C ILE A 159 6.59 19.24 -3.92
N GLY A 160 7.80 18.83 -4.31
CA GLY A 160 9.04 19.42 -3.81
C GLY A 160 9.50 18.93 -2.44
N MET A 161 8.74 18.07 -1.75
CA MET A 161 9.20 17.46 -0.50
C MET A 161 10.37 16.50 -0.75
N PRO A 162 11.34 16.38 0.17
CA PRO A 162 12.45 15.45 0.04
C PRO A 162 11.99 14.00 -0.19
N GLY A 163 12.74 13.26 -0.99
CA GLY A 163 12.50 11.86 -1.30
C GLY A 163 13.64 11.28 -2.12
N ASP A 164 13.82 9.96 -2.06
CA ASP A 164 14.69 9.26 -3.00
C ASP A 164 14.07 9.20 -4.40
N ALA A 165 14.81 8.68 -5.37
CA ALA A 165 14.34 8.60 -6.75
C ALA A 165 13.01 7.83 -6.89
N LEU A 166 12.80 6.79 -6.07
CA LEU A 166 11.57 6.00 -6.10
C LEU A 166 10.38 6.81 -5.55
N ALA A 167 10.55 7.54 -4.45
CA ALA A 167 9.54 8.43 -3.90
C ALA A 167 9.15 9.53 -4.91
N LEU A 168 10.14 10.14 -5.57
CA LEU A 168 9.89 11.12 -6.63
C LEU A 168 9.12 10.50 -7.81
N ALA A 169 9.52 9.33 -8.28
CA ALA A 169 8.84 8.63 -9.37
C ALA A 169 7.40 8.26 -9.01
N MET A 170 7.14 7.78 -7.79
CA MET A 170 5.79 7.50 -7.31
C MET A 170 4.94 8.77 -7.29
N ARG A 171 5.47 9.87 -6.75
CA ARG A 171 4.77 11.16 -6.69
C ARG A 171 4.45 11.69 -8.09
N LEU A 172 5.40 11.61 -9.02
CA LEU A 172 5.22 11.97 -10.43
C LEU A 172 4.14 11.11 -11.11
N SER A 173 4.13 9.81 -10.85
CA SER A 173 3.10 8.90 -11.38
C SER A 173 1.70 9.30 -10.91
N VAL A 174 1.56 9.62 -9.62
CA VAL A 174 0.28 10.07 -9.04
C VAL A 174 -0.11 11.43 -9.60
N CYS A 175 0.81 12.40 -9.65
CA CYS A 175 0.56 13.72 -10.25
C CYS A 175 0.06 13.59 -11.70
N GLY A 176 0.71 12.74 -12.50
CA GLY A 176 0.29 12.47 -13.88
C GLY A 176 -1.13 11.91 -13.95
N PHE A 177 -1.47 10.96 -13.07
CA PHE A 177 -2.83 10.39 -13.00
C PHE A 177 -3.91 11.42 -12.68
N VAL A 178 -3.66 12.34 -11.73
CA VAL A 178 -4.65 13.37 -11.32
C VAL A 178 -4.58 14.67 -12.13
N GLY A 179 -3.78 14.71 -13.20
CA GLY A 179 -3.63 15.88 -14.07
C GLY A 179 -2.93 17.07 -13.40
N VAL A 180 -1.98 16.82 -12.50
CA VAL A 180 -1.16 17.85 -11.84
C VAL A 180 0.23 17.87 -12.46
N ARG A 181 0.69 19.06 -12.86
CA ARG A 181 2.05 19.26 -13.37
C ARG A 181 3.04 19.38 -12.21
N ASN A 182 4.12 18.60 -12.26
CA ASN A 182 5.13 18.56 -11.21
C ASN A 182 6.54 18.69 -11.83
N TYR A 183 6.88 19.91 -12.23
CA TYR A 183 8.18 20.21 -12.84
C TYR A 183 9.34 20.10 -11.86
N GLN A 184 9.10 20.40 -10.59
CA GLN A 184 10.12 20.39 -9.53
C GLN A 184 10.66 18.97 -9.30
N ASP A 185 9.78 17.98 -9.10
CA ASP A 185 10.24 16.61 -8.88
C ASP A 185 10.77 15.96 -10.16
N MET A 186 10.28 16.37 -11.34
CA MET A 186 10.86 15.98 -12.63
C MET A 186 12.30 16.46 -12.76
N GLN A 187 12.56 17.73 -12.42
CA GLN A 187 13.92 18.28 -12.45
C GLN A 187 14.80 17.53 -11.44
N ARG A 188 14.31 17.33 -10.21
CA ARG A 188 15.09 16.63 -9.19
C ARG A 188 15.42 15.19 -9.56
N LEU A 189 14.49 14.47 -10.20
CA LEU A 189 14.74 13.10 -10.65
C LEU A 189 15.82 13.05 -11.74
N ARG A 190 15.88 14.05 -12.64
CA ARG A 190 16.95 14.18 -13.64
C ARG A 190 18.30 14.45 -13.00
N GLU A 191 18.35 15.31 -11.98
CA GLU A 191 19.58 15.57 -11.23
C GLU A 191 20.11 14.33 -10.48
N LEU A 192 19.24 13.38 -10.16
CA LEU A 192 19.63 12.13 -9.52
C LEU A 192 20.11 11.06 -10.52
N GLN A 193 19.89 11.24 -11.83
CA GLN A 193 20.28 10.26 -12.83
C GLN A 193 21.81 10.18 -12.93
N GLY A 194 22.36 8.97 -12.81
CA GLY A 194 23.78 8.70 -13.01
C GLY A 194 24.20 8.91 -14.47
N GLU A 195 25.49 9.13 -14.70
CA GLU A 195 26.06 9.33 -16.05
C GLU A 195 25.82 8.12 -16.97
N ASP A 196 25.71 6.92 -16.40
CA ASP A 196 25.38 5.67 -17.11
C ASP A 196 23.89 5.54 -17.47
N GLY A 197 23.04 6.44 -16.97
CA GLY A 197 21.60 6.41 -17.11
C GLY A 197 20.90 5.24 -16.41
N GLY A 198 21.63 4.32 -15.76
CA GLY A 198 21.11 3.11 -15.13
C GLY A 198 20.92 3.22 -13.61
N GLY A 199 21.65 4.13 -12.97
CA GLY A 199 21.52 4.43 -11.55
C GLY A 199 20.77 5.74 -11.25
N TRP A 200 20.09 5.79 -10.10
CA TRP A 200 19.55 7.03 -9.54
C TRP A 200 20.04 7.23 -8.10
N GLY A 201 20.78 8.31 -7.83
CA GLY A 201 21.34 8.64 -6.52
C GLY A 201 22.59 9.52 -6.56
N VAL A 202 22.89 10.23 -5.47
CA VAL A 202 24.06 11.13 -5.38
C VAL A 202 25.36 10.31 -5.37
N GLY A 203 26.27 10.59 -6.31
CA GLY A 203 27.68 10.18 -6.22
C GLY A 203 28.03 8.77 -6.68
N LYS A 204 27.24 8.11 -7.54
CA LYS A 204 27.65 6.82 -8.14
C LYS A 204 28.64 7.05 -9.27
N ARG A 205 29.94 7.11 -8.92
CA ARG A 205 31.04 6.89 -9.85
C ARG A 205 30.94 5.46 -10.37
N VAL A 206 30.93 5.30 -11.68
CA VAL A 206 31.18 4.03 -12.35
C VAL A 206 32.58 3.57 -11.93
N PHE A 207 32.67 2.50 -11.14
CA PHE A 207 33.93 1.78 -11.04
C PHE A 207 34.10 1.06 -12.38
N VAL A 208 35.00 1.62 -13.20
CA VAL A 208 35.50 0.99 -14.44
C VAL A 208 36.24 -0.29 -14.09
#